data_AF-A0AAI8VU04-F1
#
_entry.id   AF-A0AAI8VU04-F1
#
_cell.length_a   1.000
_cell.length_b   1.000
_cell.length_c   1.000
_cell.angle_alpha   90.00
_cell.angle_beta   90.00
_cell.angle_gamma   90.00
#
_symmetry.space_group_name_H-M   'P 1'
#
loop_
_entity.id
_entity.type
_entity.pdbx_description
1 polymer ?
#
loop_
_entity_poly.entity_id
_entity_poly.type
_entity_poly.pdbx_seq_one_letter_code
_entity_poly.pdbx_strand_id
1 'polypeptide(L)'
;MLHGEFTAITTIDRLSPGLVPKPLGWGKFQQQRTETPETYFLLEDFLTLHPDPPNPAKLFGFAVPTYDGKVAHTTAWEPSWSAFFTRLLRRTLATDEEANGPWPALRAAADRILAALAPRLLEPLAIIPCLIHGDLWAGNTGTDAATGDVVFYDAASYYAHSEMELGMWRRGAPAYLGRRYMREYLDLVGPAEPRDEFEDRNRLYCLQYLLSYSVGHPGPVERRTALNDMLFLCEKYAPFGHAPEI
;
A
#
# COMPACT_ATOMS: atom_id res chain seq x y z
N MET A 1 3.94 12.41 8.97
CA MET A 1 2.70 11.61 9.08
C MET A 1 1.49 12.48 8.77
N LEU A 2 0.98 13.30 9.70
CA LEU A 2 -0.28 14.04 9.49
C LEU A 2 -0.30 15.00 8.30
N HIS A 3 0.83 15.61 7.91
CA HIS A 3 0.90 16.39 6.67
C HIS A 3 0.63 15.53 5.43
N GLY A 4 1.15 14.31 5.41
CA GLY A 4 0.97 13.36 4.31
C GLY A 4 -0.47 12.89 4.21
N GLU A 5 -1.06 12.54 5.36
CA GLU A 5 -2.46 12.15 5.50
C GLU A 5 -3.41 13.29 5.08
N PHE A 6 -3.23 14.51 5.63
CA PHE A 6 -4.00 15.68 5.20
C PHE A 6 -3.92 15.91 3.69
N THR A 7 -2.74 15.76 3.10
CA THR A 7 -2.56 15.93 1.65
C THR A 7 -3.24 14.80 0.88
N ALA A 8 -3.19 13.57 1.38
CA ALA A 8 -3.87 12.40 0.81
C ALA A 8 -5.38 12.59 0.79
N ILE A 9 -6.00 12.83 1.94
CA ILE A 9 -7.46 13.03 2.05
C ILE A 9 -7.93 14.28 1.27
N THR A 10 -7.14 15.37 1.23
CA THR A 10 -7.46 16.56 0.40
C THR A 10 -7.45 16.22 -1.08
N THR A 11 -6.54 15.35 -1.49
CA THR A 11 -6.48 14.92 -2.89
C THR A 11 -7.65 13.99 -3.20
N ILE A 12 -7.99 13.05 -2.30
CA ILE A 12 -9.14 12.16 -2.48
C ILE A 12 -10.44 12.97 -2.51
N ASP A 13 -10.69 13.87 -1.55
CA ASP A 13 -11.89 14.72 -1.50
C ASP A 13 -12.06 15.58 -2.76
N ARG A 14 -10.96 16.15 -3.29
CA ARG A 14 -11.03 16.91 -4.55
C ARG A 14 -11.42 16.04 -5.75
N LEU A 15 -10.96 14.79 -5.76
CA LEU A 15 -11.10 13.87 -6.88
C LEU A 15 -12.39 13.04 -6.84
N SER A 16 -12.87 12.75 -5.64
CA SER A 16 -14.09 11.99 -5.35
C SER A 16 -14.73 12.56 -4.08
N PRO A 17 -15.40 13.72 -4.19
CA PRO A 17 -16.03 14.37 -3.03
C PRO A 17 -16.95 13.39 -2.32
N GLY A 18 -16.80 13.30 -1.00
CA GLY A 18 -17.61 12.43 -0.16
C GLY A 18 -16.94 11.14 0.32
N LEU A 19 -15.85 10.70 -0.33
CA LEU A 19 -15.29 9.36 -0.13
C LEU A 19 -14.44 9.22 1.15
N VAL A 20 -13.88 10.33 1.61
CA VAL A 20 -13.11 10.47 2.86
C VAL A 20 -13.68 11.66 3.64
N PRO A 21 -13.50 11.79 4.95
CA PRO A 21 -13.84 13.02 5.65
C PRO A 21 -13.18 14.26 5.01
N LYS A 22 -13.91 15.37 4.92
CA LYS A 22 -13.42 16.60 4.28
C LYS A 22 -12.33 17.22 5.15
N PRO A 23 -11.10 17.40 4.65
CA PRO A 23 -10.04 18.03 5.43
C PRO A 23 -10.35 19.51 5.71
N LEU A 24 -10.30 19.89 6.98
CA LEU A 24 -10.48 21.27 7.45
C LEU A 24 -9.15 21.94 7.78
N GLY A 25 -8.18 21.19 8.28
CA GLY A 25 -6.83 21.71 8.54
C GLY A 25 -5.93 20.72 9.25
N TRP A 26 -4.63 21.00 9.26
CA TRP A 26 -3.65 20.29 10.08
C TRP A 26 -2.62 21.28 10.64
N GLY A 27 -1.95 20.91 11.73
CA GLY A 27 -0.93 21.77 12.31
C GLY A 27 -0.19 21.16 13.50
N LYS A 28 0.83 21.88 13.97
CA LYS A 28 1.59 21.55 15.18
C LYS A 28 1.10 22.43 16.32
N PHE A 29 0.82 21.83 17.48
CA PHE A 29 0.53 22.60 18.68
C PHE A 29 1.75 23.42 19.11
N GLN A 30 1.53 24.68 19.47
CA GLN A 30 2.56 25.49 20.09
C GLN A 30 2.76 25.03 21.53
N GLN A 31 3.90 24.42 21.82
CA GLN A 31 4.21 23.88 23.13
C GLN A 31 4.90 24.91 24.01
N GLN A 32 4.50 24.97 25.29
CA GLN A 32 5.10 25.86 26.27
C GLN A 32 6.33 25.26 26.96
N ARG A 33 6.56 23.95 26.85
CA ARG A 33 7.72 23.25 27.43
C ARG A 33 8.42 22.41 26.37
N THR A 34 9.75 22.42 26.38
CA THR A 34 10.61 21.70 25.44
C THR A 34 10.68 20.19 25.70
N GLU A 35 10.22 19.73 26.85
CA GLU A 35 10.25 18.32 27.27
C GLU A 35 8.99 17.55 26.85
N THR A 36 7.93 18.22 26.39
CA THR A 36 6.75 17.55 25.85
C THR A 36 7.03 17.09 24.42
N PRO A 37 6.68 15.84 24.06
CA PRO A 37 6.83 15.36 22.70
C PRO A 37 5.95 16.18 21.76
N GLU A 38 6.46 16.52 20.58
CA GLU A 38 5.74 17.32 19.59
C GLU A 38 4.35 16.75 19.31
N THR A 39 3.32 17.60 19.38
CA THR A 39 1.93 17.19 19.18
C THR A 39 1.38 17.86 17.92
N TYR A 40 0.69 17.10 17.09
CA TYR A 40 0.09 17.55 15.85
C TYR A 40 -1.40 17.24 15.83
N PHE A 41 -2.18 17.97 15.04
CA PHE A 41 -3.60 17.73 14.83
C PHE A 41 -3.95 17.63 13.35
N LEU A 42 -5.02 16.91 13.08
CA LEU A 42 -5.73 16.81 11.81
C LEU A 42 -7.22 17.03 12.11
N LEU A 43 -7.85 17.95 11.39
CA LEU A 43 -9.26 18.28 11.52
C LEU A 43 -9.96 17.94 10.22
N GLU A 44 -11.05 17.20 10.34
CA GLU A 44 -11.84 16.70 9.21
C GLU A 44 -13.34 16.86 9.51
N ASP A 45 -14.15 16.98 8.47
CA ASP A 45 -15.62 17.05 8.52
C ASP A 45 -16.23 15.78 7.89
N PHE A 46 -17.46 15.42 8.25
CA PHE A 46 -18.15 14.26 7.66
C PHE A 46 -18.76 14.61 6.29
N LEU A 47 -18.98 13.61 5.43
CA LEU A 47 -19.08 13.83 3.98
C LEU A 47 -20.21 13.09 3.23
N THR A 48 -20.60 13.65 2.08
CA THR A 48 -21.68 13.24 1.16
C THR A 48 -21.10 12.90 -0.23
N LEU A 49 -21.42 11.73 -0.80
CA LEU A 49 -20.80 11.15 -2.01
C LEU A 49 -21.24 11.76 -3.34
N HIS A 50 -20.29 11.89 -4.27
CA HIS A 50 -20.51 12.16 -5.71
C HIS A 50 -19.75 11.15 -6.63
N PRO A 51 -20.28 10.82 -7.83
CA PRO A 51 -19.87 9.64 -8.59
C PRO A 51 -18.83 9.83 -9.73
N ASP A 52 -18.06 10.92 -9.78
CA ASP A 52 -17.14 11.15 -10.92
C ASP A 52 -15.71 10.62 -10.66
N PRO A 53 -15.11 9.83 -11.57
CA PRO A 53 -13.75 9.33 -11.41
C PRO A 53 -12.68 10.40 -11.72
N PRO A 54 -11.50 10.34 -11.06
CA PRO A 54 -10.41 11.29 -11.25
C PRO A 54 -9.71 11.23 -12.62
N ASN A 55 -9.11 12.36 -13.02
CA ASN A 55 -8.18 12.42 -14.15
C ASN A 55 -6.83 11.75 -13.77
N PRO A 56 -6.34 10.76 -14.53
CA PRO A 56 -5.14 10.00 -14.17
C PRO A 56 -3.86 10.84 -14.16
N ALA A 57 -2.96 10.53 -13.23
CA ALA A 57 -1.63 11.12 -13.21
C ALA A 57 -0.75 10.51 -14.31
N LYS A 58 0.28 11.24 -14.72
CA LYS A 58 1.26 10.77 -15.72
C LYS A 58 2.44 10.00 -15.12
N LEU A 59 2.61 10.05 -13.79
CA LEU A 59 3.74 9.50 -13.05
C LEU A 59 3.24 8.79 -11.78
N PHE A 60 4.04 7.83 -11.29
CA PHE A 60 3.82 7.17 -10.01
C PHE A 60 4.46 7.97 -8.88
N GLY A 61 3.85 7.94 -7.69
CA GLY A 61 4.31 8.69 -6.52
C GLY A 61 3.29 9.67 -5.97
N PHE A 62 3.74 10.60 -5.14
CA PHE A 62 2.86 11.57 -4.48
C PHE A 62 3.62 12.87 -4.18
N ALA A 63 2.88 13.96 -3.98
CA ALA A 63 3.46 15.28 -3.78
C ALA A 63 4.27 15.39 -2.48
N VAL A 64 3.92 14.60 -1.47
CA VAL A 64 4.57 14.57 -0.15
C VAL A 64 4.74 13.12 0.31
N PRO A 65 5.66 12.83 1.25
CA PRO A 65 5.73 11.52 1.89
C PRO A 65 4.44 11.20 2.65
N THR A 66 3.82 10.07 2.31
CA THR A 66 2.73 9.44 3.07
C THR A 66 3.26 8.30 3.93
N TYR A 67 2.44 7.77 4.83
CA TYR A 67 2.86 6.79 5.83
C TYR A 67 1.81 5.68 5.93
N ASP A 68 2.27 4.43 5.88
CA ASP A 68 1.50 3.24 6.26
C ASP A 68 1.96 2.84 7.67
N GLY A 69 1.17 3.22 8.67
CA GLY A 69 1.55 3.18 10.07
C GLY A 69 2.88 3.90 10.34
N LYS A 70 3.89 3.14 10.77
CA LYS A 70 5.24 3.68 11.08
C LYS A 70 6.16 3.76 9.86
N VAL A 71 5.75 3.23 8.71
CA VAL A 71 6.60 3.15 7.52
C VAL A 71 6.31 4.33 6.61
N ALA A 72 7.32 5.17 6.37
CA ALA A 72 7.23 6.23 5.38
C ALA A 72 7.31 5.65 3.96
N HIS A 73 6.36 5.99 3.10
CA HIS A 73 6.40 5.67 1.68
C HIS A 73 7.46 6.52 0.95
N THR A 74 8.20 5.91 0.02
CA THR A 74 9.13 6.62 -0.86
C THR A 74 8.38 7.25 -2.04
N THR A 75 7.65 8.35 -1.78
CA THR A 75 6.68 8.92 -2.74
C THR A 75 7.26 9.76 -3.87
N ALA A 76 8.59 9.89 -3.98
CA ALA A 76 9.22 10.64 -5.06
C ALA A 76 8.73 10.16 -6.43
N TRP A 77 8.42 11.11 -7.31
CA TRP A 77 7.87 10.83 -8.64
C TRP A 77 8.77 9.89 -9.45
N GLU A 78 8.15 8.95 -10.15
CA GLU A 78 8.83 7.92 -10.93
C GLU A 78 7.98 7.55 -12.15
N PRO A 79 8.54 7.58 -13.37
CA PRO A 79 7.84 7.12 -14.57
C PRO A 79 7.57 5.62 -14.63
N SER A 80 8.42 4.78 -14.02
CA SER A 80 8.29 3.32 -14.05
C SER A 80 7.65 2.75 -12.78
N TRP A 81 6.49 2.10 -12.91
CA TRP A 81 5.84 1.44 -11.77
C TRP A 81 6.74 0.39 -11.12
N SER A 82 7.43 -0.41 -11.94
CA SER A 82 8.39 -1.41 -11.47
C SER A 82 9.48 -0.78 -10.60
N ALA A 83 10.07 0.34 -11.05
CA ALA A 83 11.10 1.05 -10.30
C ALA A 83 10.54 1.66 -9.01
N PHE A 84 9.35 2.26 -9.07
CA PHE A 84 8.68 2.85 -7.92
C PHE A 84 8.39 1.79 -6.84
N PHE A 85 7.73 0.69 -7.22
CA PHE A 85 7.39 -0.40 -6.32
C PHE A 85 8.64 -1.06 -5.73
N THR A 86 9.68 -1.29 -6.54
CA THR A 86 10.94 -1.87 -6.06
C THR A 86 11.61 -0.97 -5.01
N ARG A 87 11.60 0.35 -5.22
CA ARG A 87 12.12 1.31 -4.24
C ARG A 87 11.29 1.33 -2.96
N LEU A 88 9.97 1.31 -3.10
CA LEU A 88 9.02 1.26 -1.98
C LEU A 88 9.26 0.02 -1.12
N LEU A 89 9.20 -1.18 -1.72
CA LEU A 89 9.38 -2.45 -1.02
C LEU A 89 10.77 -2.56 -0.37
N ARG A 90 11.82 -2.09 -1.06
CA ARG A 90 13.19 -2.07 -0.50
C ARG A 90 13.27 -1.23 0.77
N ARG A 91 12.59 -0.07 0.81
CA ARG A 91 12.54 0.78 2.01
C ARG A 91 11.81 0.07 3.14
N THR A 92 10.66 -0.54 2.86
CA THR A 92 9.85 -1.29 3.83
C THR A 92 10.64 -2.45 4.43
N LEU A 93 11.36 -3.23 3.60
CA LEU A 93 12.23 -4.31 4.06
C LEU A 93 13.34 -3.83 5.00
N ALA A 94 13.98 -2.70 4.68
CA ALA A 94 15.00 -2.11 5.54
C ALA A 94 14.41 -1.69 6.89
N THR A 95 13.24 -1.05 6.88
CA THR A 95 12.55 -0.63 8.11
C THR A 95 12.02 -1.82 8.92
N ASP A 96 11.54 -2.90 8.28
CA ASP A 96 11.22 -4.16 8.95
C ASP A 96 12.43 -4.75 9.64
N GLU A 97 13.58 -4.79 8.98
CA GLU A 97 14.79 -5.35 9.58
C GLU A 97 15.28 -4.50 10.76
N GLU A 98 15.22 -3.17 10.65
CA GLU A 98 15.54 -2.26 11.76
C GLU A 98 14.64 -2.51 12.98
N ALA A 99 13.35 -2.78 12.76
CA ALA A 99 12.36 -2.99 13.83
C ALA A 99 12.39 -4.41 14.42
N ASN A 100 12.55 -5.42 13.58
CA ASN A 100 12.36 -6.83 13.93
C ASN A 100 13.66 -7.67 13.92
N GLY A 101 14.79 -7.04 13.60
CA GLY A 101 16.09 -7.69 13.50
C GLY A 101 16.30 -8.48 12.20
N PRO A 102 17.57 -8.82 11.91
CA PRO A 102 17.97 -9.50 10.68
C PRO A 102 17.36 -10.90 10.59
N TRP A 103 16.91 -11.25 9.38
CA TRP A 103 16.47 -12.61 9.08
C TRP A 103 17.05 -13.05 7.71
N PRO A 104 18.14 -13.84 7.71
CA PRO A 104 18.85 -14.19 6.48
C PRO A 104 17.99 -14.82 5.38
N ALA A 105 17.05 -15.70 5.74
CA ALA A 105 16.16 -16.34 4.78
C ALA A 105 15.21 -15.34 4.10
N LEU A 106 14.60 -14.43 4.88
CA LEU A 106 13.75 -13.37 4.35
C LEU A 106 14.54 -12.42 3.44
N ARG A 107 15.74 -12.02 3.88
CA ARG A 107 16.63 -11.15 3.11
C ARG A 107 17.02 -11.77 1.76
N ALA A 108 17.44 -13.04 1.75
CA ALA A 108 17.82 -13.73 0.51
C ALA A 108 16.64 -13.85 -0.48
N ALA A 109 15.44 -14.16 0.02
CA ALA A 109 14.24 -14.20 -0.80
C ALA A 109 13.88 -12.79 -1.34
N ALA A 110 13.92 -11.78 -0.47
CA ALA A 110 13.64 -10.39 -0.82
C ALA A 110 14.60 -9.82 -1.87
N ASP A 111 15.89 -10.12 -1.78
CA ASP A 111 16.88 -9.69 -2.79
C ASP A 111 16.52 -10.22 -4.18
N ARG A 112 16.03 -11.47 -4.26
CA ARG A 112 15.58 -12.07 -5.52
C ARG A 112 14.28 -11.45 -6.04
N ILE A 113 13.35 -11.13 -5.12
CA ILE A 113 12.14 -10.38 -5.47
C ILE A 113 12.50 -9.04 -6.10
N LEU A 114 13.32 -8.24 -5.42
CA LEU A 114 13.67 -6.89 -5.84
C LEU A 114 14.50 -6.87 -7.13
N ALA A 115 15.41 -7.83 -7.31
CA ALA A 115 16.33 -7.83 -8.45
C ALA A 115 15.75 -8.44 -9.72
N ALA A 116 14.85 -9.43 -9.62
CA ALA A 116 14.40 -10.20 -10.77
C ALA A 116 12.88 -10.26 -10.91
N LEU A 117 12.14 -10.58 -9.85
CA LEU A 117 10.72 -10.91 -9.98
C LEU A 117 9.83 -9.68 -10.06
N ALA A 118 10.10 -8.63 -9.27
CA ALA A 118 9.36 -7.38 -9.38
C ALA A 118 9.50 -6.77 -10.79
N PRO A 119 10.70 -6.62 -11.38
CA PRO A 119 10.83 -6.23 -12.78
C PRO A 119 10.07 -7.13 -13.76
N ARG A 120 10.22 -8.46 -13.64
CA ARG A 120 9.57 -9.42 -14.53
C ARG A 120 8.04 -9.35 -14.51
N LEU A 121 7.43 -9.17 -13.33
CA LEU A 121 5.98 -9.14 -13.19
C LEU A 121 5.38 -7.75 -13.48
N LEU A 122 6.17 -6.67 -13.38
CA LEU A 122 5.65 -5.30 -13.38
C LEU A 122 6.02 -4.49 -14.62
N GLU A 123 7.18 -4.72 -15.24
CA GLU A 123 7.58 -3.98 -16.45
C GLU A 123 6.69 -4.21 -17.68
N PRO A 124 6.14 -5.43 -17.93
CA PRO A 124 5.28 -5.66 -19.09
C PRO A 124 3.91 -4.96 -19.00
N LEU A 125 3.54 -4.42 -17.84
CA LEU A 125 2.20 -3.91 -17.58
C LEU A 125 1.99 -2.54 -18.27
N ALA A 126 0.92 -2.42 -19.04
CA ALA A 126 0.44 -1.14 -19.55
C ALA A 126 -0.40 -0.43 -18.47
N ILE A 127 0.25 0.37 -17.62
CA ILE A 127 -0.38 0.97 -16.45
C ILE A 127 -0.75 2.44 -16.70
N ILE A 128 -1.99 2.79 -16.37
CA ILE A 128 -2.41 4.17 -16.14
C ILE A 128 -2.33 4.41 -14.62
N PRO A 129 -1.46 5.32 -14.13
CA PRO A 129 -1.38 5.62 -12.71
C PRO A 129 -2.72 6.13 -12.17
N CYS A 130 -3.23 5.49 -11.12
CA CYS A 130 -4.43 5.92 -10.40
C CYS A 130 -4.09 6.24 -8.95
N LEU A 131 -4.83 7.17 -8.35
CA LEU A 131 -4.71 7.42 -6.93
C LEU A 131 -5.29 6.24 -6.16
N ILE A 132 -4.48 5.67 -5.27
CA ILE A 132 -4.92 4.63 -4.33
C ILE A 132 -5.06 5.21 -2.92
N HIS A 133 -5.89 4.61 -2.08
CA HIS A 133 -5.96 4.90 -0.65
C HIS A 133 -4.65 4.53 0.04
N GLY A 134 -4.09 3.36 -0.28
CA GLY A 134 -2.76 2.93 0.18
C GLY A 134 -2.71 2.33 1.58
N ASP A 135 -3.84 2.24 2.27
CA ASP A 135 -4.04 1.56 3.57
C ASP A 135 -5.52 1.12 3.71
N LEU A 136 -6.14 0.62 2.63
CA LEU A 136 -7.56 0.30 2.65
C LEU A 136 -7.83 -1.11 3.16
N TRP A 137 -8.22 -1.22 4.43
CA TRP A 137 -8.68 -2.44 5.06
C TRP A 137 -9.92 -2.16 5.88
N ALA A 138 -10.56 -3.20 6.40
CA ALA A 138 -11.89 -3.06 6.98
C ALA A 138 -11.95 -2.24 8.29
N GLY A 139 -10.81 -1.96 8.94
CA GLY A 139 -10.72 -1.01 10.06
C GLY A 139 -10.73 0.45 9.62
N ASN A 140 -10.33 0.71 8.37
CA ASN A 140 -10.30 2.03 7.73
C ASN A 140 -11.54 2.26 6.85
N THR A 141 -12.60 1.49 7.07
CA THR A 141 -13.90 1.64 6.40
C THR A 141 -15.01 1.85 7.42
N GLY A 142 -15.90 2.78 7.15
CA GLY A 142 -17.13 3.00 7.93
C GLY A 142 -18.35 3.17 7.04
N THR A 143 -19.49 3.32 7.70
CA THR A 143 -20.75 3.70 7.05
C THR A 143 -21.24 5.00 7.67
N ASP A 144 -21.53 5.99 6.84
CA ASP A 144 -22.19 7.21 7.30
C ASP A 144 -23.57 6.84 7.86
N ALA A 145 -23.84 7.24 9.10
CA ALA A 145 -25.07 6.86 9.79
C ALA A 145 -26.33 7.57 9.25
N ALA A 146 -26.16 8.72 8.60
CA ALA A 146 -27.26 9.51 8.05
C ALA A 146 -27.60 9.09 6.61
N THR A 147 -26.59 8.84 5.77
CA THR A 147 -26.79 8.51 4.35
C THR A 147 -26.73 7.01 4.06
N GLY A 148 -26.05 6.23 4.89
CA GLY A 148 -25.76 4.82 4.64
C GLY A 148 -24.60 4.59 3.67
N ASP A 149 -23.89 5.64 3.28
CA ASP A 149 -22.77 5.59 2.34
C ASP A 149 -21.50 5.02 2.97
N VAL A 150 -20.61 4.47 2.15
CA VAL A 150 -19.30 3.99 2.61
C VAL A 150 -18.33 5.17 2.73
N VAL A 151 -17.58 5.21 3.84
CA VAL A 151 -16.56 6.23 4.12
C VAL A 151 -15.22 5.54 4.39
N PHE A 152 -14.12 6.13 3.91
CA PHE A 152 -12.76 5.66 4.16
C PHE A 152 -11.97 6.62 5.07
N TYR A 153 -11.06 6.07 5.88
CA TYR A 153 -10.26 6.78 6.89
C TYR A 153 -8.77 6.42 6.76
N ASP A 154 -7.89 7.22 7.37
CA ASP A 154 -6.45 6.93 7.51
C ASP A 154 -5.73 6.67 6.16
N ALA A 155 -5.82 7.63 5.24
CA ALA A 155 -5.26 7.48 3.89
C ALA A 155 -3.73 7.62 3.83
N ALA A 156 -3.08 6.65 3.18
CA ALA A 156 -1.65 6.59 2.91
C ALA A 156 -1.32 6.74 1.42
N SER A 157 -2.01 7.64 0.73
CA SER A 157 -2.14 7.64 -0.73
C SER A 157 -0.85 7.90 -1.52
N TYR A 158 -0.85 7.35 -2.74
CA TYR A 158 0.06 7.69 -3.83
C TYR A 158 -0.55 7.24 -5.16
N TYR A 159 -0.03 7.74 -6.28
CA TYR A 159 -0.39 7.25 -7.61
C TYR A 159 0.35 5.94 -7.90
N ALA A 160 -0.40 4.89 -8.20
CA ALA A 160 0.06 3.51 -8.30
C ALA A 160 -0.59 2.77 -9.47
N HIS A 161 -0.15 1.54 -9.70
CA HIS A 161 -0.98 0.56 -10.39
C HIS A 161 -2.22 0.26 -9.54
N SER A 162 -3.41 0.23 -10.15
CA SER A 162 -4.69 0.04 -9.43
C SER A 162 -4.74 -1.28 -8.66
N GLU A 163 -4.15 -2.36 -9.17
CA GLU A 163 -4.07 -3.64 -8.44
C GLU A 163 -3.26 -3.58 -7.15
N MET A 164 -2.45 -2.53 -6.93
CA MET A 164 -1.70 -2.35 -5.68
C MET A 164 -2.62 -2.32 -4.46
N GLU A 165 -3.75 -1.61 -4.52
CA GLU A 165 -4.72 -1.49 -3.41
C GLU A 165 -5.24 -2.86 -2.97
N LEU A 166 -5.35 -3.80 -3.91
CA LEU A 166 -5.84 -5.15 -3.66
C LEU A 166 -4.90 -5.97 -2.79
N GLY A 167 -3.60 -5.64 -2.77
CA GLY A 167 -2.60 -6.31 -1.95
C GLY A 167 -2.95 -6.26 -0.45
N MET A 168 -3.58 -5.19 0.02
CA MET A 168 -4.02 -5.08 1.42
C MET A 168 -5.11 -6.12 1.74
N TRP A 169 -6.07 -6.29 0.83
CA TRP A 169 -7.17 -7.23 0.97
C TRP A 169 -6.72 -8.70 0.93
N ARG A 170 -5.52 -8.99 0.43
CA ARG A 170 -4.90 -10.32 0.43
C ARG A 170 -4.32 -10.72 1.79
N ARG A 171 -3.98 -9.76 2.66
CA ARG A 171 -3.26 -9.98 3.93
C ARG A 171 -3.99 -10.90 4.94
N GLY A 172 -5.29 -11.16 4.75
CA GLY A 172 -6.03 -12.14 5.55
C GLY A 172 -6.91 -11.54 6.63
N ALA A 173 -6.64 -11.83 7.91
CA ALA A 173 -7.57 -11.65 9.06
C ALA A 173 -8.31 -10.28 9.19
N PRO A 174 -7.76 -9.12 8.79
CA PRO A 174 -8.47 -7.84 8.78
C PRO A 174 -9.39 -7.60 7.56
N ALA A 175 -9.45 -8.53 6.60
CA ALA A 175 -10.05 -8.36 5.28
C ALA A 175 -11.40 -9.09 5.12
N TYR A 176 -12.33 -8.97 6.08
CA TYR A 176 -13.65 -9.63 5.94
C TYR A 176 -14.45 -9.13 4.73
N LEU A 177 -14.18 -7.91 4.25
CA LEU A 177 -14.68 -7.38 2.96
C LEU A 177 -13.86 -7.82 1.75
N GLY A 178 -12.65 -8.35 1.94
CA GLY A 178 -11.63 -8.52 0.89
C GLY A 178 -12.10 -9.37 -0.29
N ARG A 179 -12.82 -10.48 -0.05
CA ARG A 179 -13.35 -11.30 -1.15
C ARG A 179 -14.41 -10.59 -1.98
N ARG A 180 -15.26 -9.78 -1.34
CA ARG A 180 -16.30 -9.02 -2.05
C ARG A 180 -15.65 -7.86 -2.79
N TYR A 181 -14.81 -7.08 -2.11
CA TYR A 181 -14.06 -5.97 -2.72
C TYR A 181 -13.27 -6.41 -3.94
N MET A 182 -12.50 -7.50 -3.84
CA MET A 182 -11.72 -8.06 -4.96
C MET A 182 -12.62 -8.44 -6.14
N ARG A 183 -13.78 -9.05 -5.87
CA ARG A 183 -14.74 -9.43 -6.92
C ARG A 183 -15.29 -8.18 -7.63
N GLU A 184 -15.80 -7.22 -6.88
CA GLU A 184 -16.38 -6.00 -7.46
C GLU A 184 -15.33 -5.21 -8.27
N TYR A 185 -14.08 -5.14 -7.78
CA TYR A 185 -12.97 -4.57 -8.55
C TYR A 185 -12.77 -5.31 -9.87
N LEU A 186 -12.70 -6.65 -9.84
CA LEU A 186 -12.47 -7.47 -11.04
C LEU A 186 -13.65 -7.39 -12.03
N ASP A 187 -14.88 -7.24 -11.53
CA ASP A 187 -16.07 -7.08 -12.37
C ASP A 187 -16.10 -5.70 -13.06
N LEU A 188 -15.61 -4.64 -12.39
CA LEU A 188 -15.60 -3.27 -12.92
C LEU A 188 -14.38 -2.95 -13.79
N VAL A 189 -13.19 -3.36 -13.34
CA VAL A 189 -11.90 -2.97 -13.94
C VAL A 189 -11.28 -4.13 -14.72
N GLY A 190 -11.44 -5.36 -14.21
CA GLY A 190 -10.73 -6.53 -14.71
C GLY A 190 -9.26 -6.59 -14.28
N PRO A 191 -8.63 -7.77 -14.38
CA PRO A 191 -7.20 -7.91 -14.15
C PRO A 191 -6.39 -7.29 -15.30
N ALA A 192 -5.25 -6.67 -14.98
CA ALA A 192 -4.30 -6.22 -15.98
C ALA A 192 -3.70 -7.39 -16.76
N GLU A 193 -3.34 -7.15 -18.02
CA GLU A 193 -2.63 -8.13 -18.84
C GLU A 193 -1.15 -8.23 -18.39
N PRO A 194 -0.55 -9.44 -18.34
CA PRO A 194 -1.18 -10.76 -18.56
C PRO A 194 -2.11 -11.17 -17.40
N ARG A 195 -3.34 -11.58 -17.71
CA ARG A 195 -4.37 -11.88 -16.68
C ARG A 195 -4.01 -13.07 -15.79
N ASP A 196 -3.30 -14.06 -16.34
CA ASP A 196 -2.87 -15.27 -15.64
C ASP A 196 -1.79 -15.03 -14.59
N GLU A 197 -1.16 -13.85 -14.60
CA GLU A 197 -0.20 -13.39 -13.58
C GLU A 197 -0.86 -12.50 -12.50
N PHE A 198 -2.17 -12.24 -12.56
CA PHE A 198 -2.88 -11.37 -11.61
C PHE A 198 -2.68 -11.77 -10.14
N GLU A 199 -2.90 -13.03 -9.81
CA GLU A 199 -2.76 -13.53 -8.42
C GLU A 199 -1.33 -13.41 -7.90
N ASP A 200 -0.35 -13.52 -8.80
CA ASP A 200 1.07 -13.41 -8.46
C ASP A 200 1.49 -11.96 -8.25
N ARG A 201 0.95 -11.03 -9.04
CA ARG A 201 1.08 -9.59 -8.78
C ARG A 201 0.43 -9.20 -7.46
N ASN A 202 -0.75 -9.74 -7.16
CA ASN A 202 -1.43 -9.48 -5.90
C ASN A 202 -0.64 -10.02 -4.70
N ARG A 203 -0.02 -11.20 -4.84
CA ARG A 203 0.92 -11.76 -3.87
C ARG A 203 2.15 -10.85 -3.68
N LEU A 204 2.71 -10.36 -4.77
CA LEU A 204 3.83 -9.41 -4.75
C LEU A 204 3.46 -8.11 -4.03
N TYR A 205 2.31 -7.50 -4.35
CA TYR A 205 1.83 -6.28 -3.71
C TYR A 205 1.50 -6.47 -2.22
N CYS A 206 0.97 -7.63 -1.84
CA CYS A 206 0.73 -7.99 -0.44
C CYS A 206 1.99 -7.96 0.44
N LEU A 207 3.18 -8.17 -0.14
CA LEU A 207 4.45 -8.11 0.61
C LEU A 207 4.67 -6.74 1.26
N GLN A 208 4.30 -5.66 0.56
CA GLN A 208 4.41 -4.29 1.09
C GLN A 208 3.61 -4.16 2.39
N TYR A 209 2.35 -4.56 2.37
CA TYR A 209 1.46 -4.43 3.53
C TYR A 209 1.79 -5.38 4.68
N LEU A 210 2.23 -6.60 4.38
CA LEU A 210 2.69 -7.55 5.41
C LEU A 210 3.90 -6.99 6.18
N LEU A 211 4.88 -6.45 5.45
CA LEU A 211 6.12 -5.94 6.03
C LEU A 211 5.94 -4.56 6.68
N SER A 212 5.06 -3.71 6.14
CA SER A 212 4.66 -2.47 6.83
C SER A 212 4.02 -2.77 8.19
N TYR A 213 3.10 -3.73 8.22
CA TYR A 213 2.42 -4.10 9.45
C TYR A 213 3.38 -4.68 10.50
N SER A 214 4.36 -5.50 10.10
CA SER A 214 5.34 -6.08 11.03
C SER A 214 6.24 -5.04 11.69
N VAL A 215 6.47 -3.88 11.07
CA VAL A 215 7.18 -2.75 11.71
C VAL A 215 6.40 -2.20 12.90
N GLY A 216 5.08 -2.06 12.75
CA GLY A 216 4.18 -1.55 13.79
C GLY A 216 3.89 -2.59 14.88
N HIS A 217 3.83 -3.86 14.49
CA HIS A 217 3.38 -4.98 15.31
C HIS A 217 4.39 -6.14 15.22
N PRO A 218 5.50 -6.07 15.97
CA PRO A 218 6.53 -7.10 15.94
C PRO A 218 5.96 -8.48 16.22
N GLY A 219 6.13 -9.38 15.27
CA GLY A 219 5.51 -10.69 15.32
C GLY A 219 6.01 -11.59 14.19
N PRO A 220 6.00 -12.91 14.40
CA PRO A 220 6.53 -13.84 13.43
C PRO A 220 5.52 -14.20 12.33
N VAL A 221 4.25 -13.81 12.43
CA VAL A 221 3.19 -14.26 11.50
C VAL A 221 3.34 -13.59 10.13
N GLU A 222 3.46 -12.27 10.10
CA GLU A 222 3.52 -11.48 8.88
C GLU A 222 4.82 -11.71 8.13
N ARG A 223 5.97 -11.70 8.84
CA ARG A 223 7.27 -11.99 8.23
C ARG A 223 7.36 -13.43 7.69
N ARG A 224 6.74 -14.42 8.36
CA ARG A 224 6.63 -15.80 7.83
C ARG A 224 5.76 -15.87 6.60
N THR A 225 4.62 -15.18 6.60
CA THR A 225 3.72 -15.12 5.45
C THR A 225 4.41 -14.47 4.25
N ALA A 226 5.10 -13.35 4.47
CA ALA A 226 5.90 -12.68 3.46
C ALA A 226 6.98 -13.61 2.89
N LEU A 227 7.75 -14.30 3.75
CA LEU A 227 8.75 -15.27 3.29
C LEU A 227 8.12 -16.37 2.42
N ASN A 228 7.01 -16.97 2.85
CA ASN A 228 6.32 -18.02 2.09
C ASN A 228 5.84 -17.51 0.72
N ASP A 229 5.30 -16.29 0.67
CA ASP A 229 4.86 -15.65 -0.56
C ASP A 229 6.04 -15.36 -1.51
N MET A 230 7.16 -14.90 -0.98
CA MET A 230 8.38 -14.68 -1.76
C MET A 230 8.94 -15.99 -2.31
N LEU A 231 8.99 -17.05 -1.50
CA LEU A 231 9.48 -18.37 -1.91
C LEU A 231 8.58 -18.97 -2.99
N PHE A 232 7.26 -18.83 -2.87
CA PHE A 232 6.31 -19.27 -3.89
C PHE A 232 6.60 -18.60 -5.25
N LEU A 233 6.76 -17.27 -5.25
CA LEU A 233 7.06 -16.54 -6.48
C LEU A 233 8.43 -16.93 -7.03
N CYS A 234 9.44 -17.08 -6.16
CA CYS A 234 10.77 -17.53 -6.55
C CYS A 234 10.69 -18.90 -7.23
N GLU A 235 10.01 -19.87 -6.65
CA GLU A 235 9.89 -21.20 -7.25
C GLU A 235 9.23 -21.16 -8.64
N LYS A 236 8.19 -20.33 -8.81
CA LYS A 236 7.48 -20.22 -10.08
C LYS A 236 8.28 -19.52 -11.18
N TYR A 237 9.03 -18.45 -10.86
CA TYR A 237 9.61 -17.55 -11.86
C TYR A 237 11.14 -17.53 -11.90
N ALA A 238 11.80 -17.93 -10.82
CA ALA A 238 13.25 -18.02 -10.71
C ALA A 238 13.61 -19.07 -9.65
N PRO A 239 13.48 -20.37 -9.95
CA PRO A 239 13.69 -21.42 -8.96
C PRO A 239 15.12 -21.37 -8.41
N PHE A 240 15.30 -21.75 -7.15
CA PHE A 240 16.64 -21.98 -6.60
C PHE A 240 17.23 -23.16 -7.37
N GLY A 241 18.35 -22.93 -8.07
CA GLY A 241 19.01 -23.99 -8.82
C GLY A 241 19.19 -25.20 -7.92
N HIS A 242 18.83 -26.39 -8.40
CA HIS A 242 19.08 -27.61 -7.64
C HIS A 242 20.58 -27.67 -7.34
N ALA A 243 20.94 -27.97 -6.09
CA ALA A 243 22.30 -28.40 -5.82
C ALA A 243 22.58 -29.61 -6.73
N PRO A 244 23.75 -29.69 -7.38
CA PRO A 244 24.10 -30.87 -8.15
C PRO A 244 23.94 -32.09 -7.24
N GLU A 245 23.22 -33.10 -7.72
CA GLU A 245 23.19 -34.41 -7.07
C GLU A 245 24.65 -34.90 -6.91
N ILE A 246 25.06 -35.12 -5.67
CA ILE A 246 26.37 -35.68 -5.32
C ILE A 246 26.28 -37.21 -5.40
#